data_AF-A0A957UFM0-F1
#
_entry.id   AF-A0A957UFM0-F1
#
_cell.length_a   1.000
_cell.length_b   1.000
_cell.length_c   1.000
_cell.angle_alpha   90.00
_cell.angle_beta   90.00
_cell.angle_gamma   90.00
#
_symmetry.space_group_name_H-M   'P 1'
#
loop_
_entity.id
_entity.type
_entity.pdbx_description
1 polymer ?
#
loop_
_entity_poly.entity_id
_entity_poly.type
_entity_poly.pdbx_seq_one_letter_code
_entity_poly.pdbx_strand_id
1 'polypeptide(L)'
;MSAATSTALAGQPVNEAQIQEWVETFHRDGFLFLQNVLPTDWCAELRADLDWALEHNPNGHNASNDKLILAHRLFETSQANLRLFDMEPIVSLAEALIAPNCHVIHNNSFKTPTGHGIDTWHQDDPPHYLVTNGEPPTNVRLPVLFFTANYYLTDVTEPK
;
A
#
# COMPACT_ATOMS: atom_id res chain seq x y z
N MET A 1 -6.59 17.49 25.24
CA MET A 1 -7.18 16.14 25.33
C MET A 1 -6.06 15.16 25.05
N SER A 2 -5.73 14.28 25.99
CA SER A 2 -4.71 13.25 25.78
C SER A 2 -5.30 12.23 24.81
N ALA A 3 -4.82 12.20 23.57
CA ALA A 3 -5.11 11.08 22.69
C ALA A 3 -4.59 9.81 23.37
N ALA A 4 -5.46 8.82 23.56
CA ALA A 4 -5.00 7.49 23.91
C ALA A 4 -3.98 7.09 22.84
N THR A 5 -2.76 6.75 23.24
CA THR A 5 -1.77 6.13 22.36
C THR A 5 -2.35 4.81 21.86
N SER A 6 -3.03 4.86 20.71
CA SER A 6 -3.41 3.68 19.95
C SER A 6 -2.12 2.95 19.62
N THR A 7 -1.95 1.74 20.13
CA THR A 7 -0.85 0.87 19.74
C THR A 7 -0.90 0.64 18.23
N ALA A 8 0.25 0.67 17.56
CA ALA A 8 0.33 0.40 16.14
C ALA A 8 -0.09 -1.05 15.83
N LEU A 9 -0.69 -1.27 14.66
CA LEU A 9 -1.10 -2.62 14.23
C LEU A 9 0.07 -3.49 13.77
N ALA A 10 1.19 -2.89 13.35
CA ALA A 10 2.34 -3.64 12.82
C ALA A 10 2.80 -4.76 13.78
N GLY A 11 2.88 -5.97 13.24
CA GLY A 11 3.28 -7.16 13.98
C GLY A 11 2.22 -7.70 14.94
N GLN A 12 1.00 -7.14 14.94
CA GLN A 12 -0.11 -7.60 15.76
C GLN A 12 -1.10 -8.38 14.89
N PRO A 13 -1.27 -9.70 15.12
CA PRO A 13 -2.31 -10.45 14.45
C PRO A 13 -3.68 -9.95 14.90
N VAL A 14 -4.65 -9.97 13.98
CA VAL A 14 -6.06 -9.73 14.29
C VAL A 14 -6.85 -11.01 14.12
N ASN A 15 -8.04 -11.08 14.73
CA ASN A 15 -8.86 -12.28 14.62
C ASN A 15 -9.45 -12.44 13.20
N GLU A 16 -9.84 -13.67 12.87
CA GLU A 16 -10.39 -14.02 11.56
C GLU A 16 -11.65 -13.22 11.19
N ALA A 17 -12.53 -12.93 12.16
CA ALA A 17 -13.73 -12.14 11.90
C ALA A 17 -13.40 -10.72 11.44
N GLN A 18 -12.37 -10.10 12.01
CA GLN A 18 -11.88 -8.78 11.60
C GLN A 18 -11.29 -8.82 10.19
N ILE A 19 -10.50 -9.86 9.86
CA ILE A 19 -9.97 -10.05 8.50
C ILE A 19 -11.11 -10.17 7.49
N GLN A 20 -12.15 -10.97 7.79
CA GLN A 20 -13.28 -11.12 6.87
C GLN A 20 -14.07 -9.83 6.70
N GLU A 21 -14.25 -9.03 7.76
CA GLU A 21 -14.86 -7.71 7.65
C GLU A 21 -14.06 -6.78 6.70
N TRP A 22 -12.74 -6.82 6.77
CA TRP A 22 -11.85 -6.06 5.89
C TRP A 22 -11.91 -6.56 4.44
N VAL A 23 -11.97 -7.88 4.21
CA VAL A 23 -12.16 -8.48 2.89
C VAL A 23 -13.49 -8.02 2.28
N GLU A 24 -14.59 -8.12 3.02
CA GLU A 24 -15.90 -7.68 2.52
C GLU A 24 -15.95 -6.16 2.26
N THR A 25 -15.27 -5.37 3.09
CA THR A 25 -15.13 -3.92 2.89
C THR A 25 -14.37 -3.62 1.60
N PHE A 26 -13.24 -4.30 1.37
CA PHE A 26 -12.46 -4.12 0.15
C PHE A 26 -13.27 -4.48 -1.11
N HIS A 27 -14.02 -5.59 -1.09
CA HIS A 27 -14.85 -5.97 -2.24
C HIS A 27 -16.02 -5.02 -2.50
N ARG A 28 -16.60 -4.44 -1.44
CA ARG A 28 -17.71 -3.51 -1.56
C ARG A 28 -17.26 -2.13 -2.05
N ASP A 29 -16.18 -1.62 -1.46
CA ASP A 29 -15.79 -0.21 -1.61
C ASP A 29 -14.62 -0.04 -2.61
N GLY A 30 -13.93 -1.13 -2.97
CA GLY A 30 -12.75 -1.13 -3.82
C GLY A 30 -11.46 -0.73 -3.09
N PHE A 31 -11.53 -0.43 -1.79
CA PHE A 31 -10.39 -0.06 -0.96
C PHE A 31 -10.65 -0.37 0.52
N LEU A 32 -9.59 -0.33 1.32
CA LEU A 32 -9.64 -0.38 2.79
C LEU A 32 -8.66 0.64 3.33
N PHE A 33 -9.10 1.48 4.28
CA PHE A 33 -8.24 2.44 4.96
C PHE A 33 -8.00 2.03 6.41
N LEU A 34 -6.76 1.65 6.72
CA LEU A 34 -6.34 1.26 8.07
C LEU A 34 -5.54 2.39 8.72
N GLN A 35 -5.96 2.78 9.93
CA GLN A 35 -5.26 3.80 10.72
C GLN A 35 -4.26 3.15 11.67
N ASN A 36 -3.21 3.90 12.02
CA ASN A 36 -2.19 3.48 12.99
C ASN A 36 -1.56 2.12 12.66
N VAL A 37 -1.30 1.84 11.38
CA VAL A 37 -0.64 0.58 10.98
C VAL A 37 0.82 0.59 11.40
N LEU A 38 1.57 1.62 10.98
CA LEU A 38 3.01 1.68 11.21
C LEU A 38 3.37 2.48 12.48
N PRO A 39 4.30 1.97 13.31
CA PRO A 39 4.95 2.75 14.36
C PRO A 39 5.68 3.98 13.81
N THR A 40 5.74 5.07 14.59
CA THR A 40 6.39 6.33 14.17
C THR A 40 7.89 6.17 13.87
N ASP A 41 8.58 5.32 14.62
CA ASP A 41 9.99 4.99 14.42
C ASP A 41 10.20 4.21 13.12
N TRP A 42 9.29 3.29 12.76
CA TRP A 42 9.33 2.60 11.47
C TRP A 42 9.11 3.57 10.30
N CYS A 43 8.18 4.52 10.44
CA CYS A 43 8.02 5.57 9.43
C CYS A 43 9.30 6.40 9.27
N ALA A 44 10.02 6.70 10.37
CA ALA A 44 11.29 7.41 10.29
C ALA A 44 12.39 6.61 9.59
N GLU A 45 12.49 5.32 9.89
CA GLU A 45 13.42 4.39 9.23
C GLU A 45 13.14 4.29 7.72
N LEU A 46 11.87 4.05 7.33
CA LEU A 46 11.46 3.97 5.92
C LEU A 46 11.74 5.26 5.13
N ARG A 47 11.55 6.43 5.75
CA ARG A 47 11.89 7.72 5.13
C ARG A 47 13.39 7.88 4.93
N ALA A 48 14.19 7.54 5.94
CA ALA A 48 15.64 7.63 5.86
C ALA A 48 16.20 6.71 4.76
N ASP A 49 15.66 5.48 4.67
CA ASP A 49 16.02 4.53 3.62
C ASP A 49 15.64 5.04 2.22
N LEU A 50 14.45 5.65 2.07
CA LEU A 50 14.04 6.29 0.82
C LEU A 50 14.98 7.44 0.44
N ASP A 51 15.30 8.34 1.36
CA ASP A 51 16.18 9.47 1.09
C ASP A 51 17.57 9.00 0.65
N TRP A 52 18.13 8.00 1.34
CA TRP A 52 19.40 7.40 0.96
C TRP A 52 19.33 6.75 -0.44
N ALA A 53 18.29 5.95 -0.71
CA ALA A 53 18.13 5.28 -1.99
C ALA A 53 17.97 6.27 -3.14
N LEU A 54 17.24 7.37 -2.95
CA LEU A 54 17.07 8.43 -3.94
C LEU A 54 18.38 9.15 -4.27
N GLU A 55 19.24 9.37 -3.27
CA GLU A 55 20.55 10.01 -3.45
C GLU A 55 21.55 9.07 -4.13
N HIS A 56 21.60 7.80 -3.73
CA HIS A 56 22.68 6.89 -4.13
C HIS A 56 22.32 6.00 -5.31
N ASN A 57 21.04 5.86 -5.64
CA ASN A 57 20.52 5.01 -6.72
C ASN A 57 21.19 3.61 -6.75
N PRO A 58 21.12 2.86 -5.64
CA PRO A 58 21.97 1.68 -5.41
C PRO A 58 21.80 0.57 -6.45
N ASN A 59 20.63 0.48 -7.06
CA ASN A 59 20.30 -0.50 -8.09
C ASN A 59 20.21 0.08 -9.50
N GLY A 60 20.46 1.38 -9.67
CA GLY A 60 20.42 2.05 -10.97
C GLY A 60 19.02 2.28 -11.54
N HIS A 61 17.95 1.97 -10.81
CA HIS A 61 16.58 2.00 -11.32
C HIS A 61 15.75 3.20 -10.87
N ASN A 62 16.29 4.15 -10.09
CA ASN A 62 15.52 5.33 -9.68
C ASN A 62 14.94 6.08 -10.89
N ALA A 63 13.73 6.60 -10.72
CA ALA A 63 13.04 7.41 -11.72
C ALA A 63 12.63 8.75 -11.11
N SER A 64 12.69 9.82 -11.90
CA SER A 64 12.28 11.15 -11.46
C SER A 64 11.57 11.87 -12.59
N ASN A 65 10.44 12.49 -12.28
CA ASN A 65 9.73 13.43 -13.14
C ASN A 65 9.15 14.57 -12.29
N ASP A 66 8.46 15.52 -12.91
CA ASP A 66 7.91 16.68 -12.21
C ASP A 66 6.85 16.31 -11.15
N LYS A 67 6.23 15.12 -11.25
CA LYS A 67 5.17 14.66 -10.32
C LYS A 67 5.70 13.84 -9.16
N LEU A 68 6.73 13.02 -9.39
CA LEU A 68 7.24 12.07 -8.41
C LEU A 68 8.72 11.76 -8.58
N ILE A 69 9.37 11.43 -7.47
CA ILE A 69 10.74 10.93 -7.39
C ILE A 69 10.69 9.56 -6.70
N LEU A 70 11.06 8.52 -7.43
CA LEU A 70 10.79 7.12 -7.14
C LEU A 70 12.08 6.32 -7.02
N ALA A 71 12.19 5.53 -5.96
CA ALA A 71 13.18 4.48 -5.83
C ALA A 71 12.48 3.11 -5.94
N HIS A 72 13.01 2.28 -6.83
CA HIS A 72 12.46 0.95 -7.12
C HIS A 72 13.13 -0.13 -6.29
N ARG A 73 12.38 -1.21 -6.01
CA ARG A 73 12.90 -2.44 -5.37
C ARG A 73 13.63 -2.17 -4.06
N LEU A 74 13.04 -1.35 -3.18
CA LEU A 74 13.69 -0.94 -1.94
C LEU A 74 14.04 -2.13 -1.03
N PHE A 75 13.26 -3.20 -1.09
CA PHE A 75 13.56 -4.45 -0.39
C PHE A 75 14.98 -5.01 -0.66
N GLU A 76 15.64 -4.66 -1.77
CA GLU A 76 17.01 -5.08 -2.07
C GLU A 76 18.05 -4.39 -1.17
N THR A 77 17.74 -3.20 -0.65
CA THR A 77 18.69 -2.33 0.08
C THR A 77 18.17 -1.83 1.43
N SER A 78 16.87 -2.02 1.72
CA SER A 78 16.19 -1.55 2.93
C SER A 78 15.53 -2.74 3.64
N GLN A 79 16.07 -3.09 4.81
CA GLN A 79 15.46 -4.10 5.69
C GLN A 79 14.10 -3.64 6.21
N ALA A 80 13.92 -2.33 6.38
CA ALA A 80 12.63 -1.75 6.77
C ALA A 80 11.54 -2.00 5.72
N ASN A 81 11.85 -1.84 4.43
CA ASN A 81 10.93 -2.16 3.35
C ASN A 81 10.68 -3.66 3.22
N LEU A 82 11.73 -4.48 3.33
CA LEU A 82 11.60 -5.94 3.28
C LEU A 82 10.69 -6.47 4.40
N ARG A 83 10.78 -5.90 5.60
CA ARG A 83 9.95 -6.24 6.77
C ARG A 83 8.44 -6.02 6.53
N LEU A 84 8.04 -5.25 5.53
CA LEU A 84 6.63 -5.04 5.21
C LEU A 84 5.99 -6.23 4.48
N PHE A 85 6.77 -7.18 3.97
CA PHE A 85 6.27 -8.26 3.10
C PHE A 85 5.41 -9.28 3.87
N ASP A 86 5.77 -9.56 5.11
CA ASP A 86 5.13 -10.53 6.00
C ASP A 86 4.59 -9.87 7.28
N MET A 87 4.36 -8.56 7.24
CA MET A 87 3.92 -7.79 8.39
C MET A 87 2.44 -8.07 8.71
N GLU A 88 2.16 -8.58 9.91
CA GLU A 88 0.80 -8.62 10.43
C GLU A 88 0.25 -7.20 10.72
N PRO A 89 -1.07 -6.96 10.52
CA PRO A 89 -2.08 -7.89 10.01
C PRO A 89 -2.22 -7.90 8.48
N ILE A 90 -1.30 -7.25 7.75
CA ILE A 90 -1.42 -7.03 6.31
C ILE A 90 -1.19 -8.32 5.52
N VAL A 91 -0.27 -9.18 5.96
CA VAL A 91 -0.05 -10.49 5.33
C VAL A 91 -1.28 -11.39 5.47
N SER A 92 -1.89 -11.47 6.67
CA SER A 92 -3.14 -12.21 6.88
C SER A 92 -4.28 -11.69 6.00
N LEU A 93 -4.39 -10.36 5.83
CA LEU A 93 -5.37 -9.76 4.92
C LEU A 93 -5.09 -10.14 3.47
N ALA A 94 -3.83 -10.07 3.02
CA ALA A 94 -3.43 -10.41 1.66
C ALA A 94 -3.74 -11.87 1.31
N GLU A 95 -3.40 -12.79 2.23
CA GLU A 95 -3.66 -14.21 2.07
C GLU A 95 -5.15 -14.53 2.01
N ALA A 96 -5.97 -13.85 2.82
CA ALA A 96 -7.43 -14.01 2.81
C ALA A 96 -8.09 -13.38 1.58
N LEU A 97 -7.56 -12.25 1.08
CA LEU A 97 -8.13 -11.49 -0.04
C LEU A 97 -7.77 -12.09 -1.41
N ILE A 98 -6.52 -12.55 -1.58
CA ILE A 98 -6.00 -13.08 -2.84
C ILE A 98 -5.98 -14.61 -2.81
N ALA A 99 -5.04 -15.16 -2.03
CA ALA A 99 -4.82 -16.59 -1.84
C ALA A 99 -3.72 -16.82 -0.78
N PRO A 100 -3.72 -17.97 -0.08
CA PRO A 100 -2.67 -18.30 0.91
C PRO A 100 -1.23 -18.36 0.38
N ASN A 101 -1.04 -18.42 -0.94
CA ASN A 101 0.25 -18.46 -1.61
C ASN A 101 0.52 -17.21 -2.47
N CYS A 102 -0.08 -16.07 -2.12
CA CYS A 102 0.22 -14.79 -2.76
C CYS A 102 1.69 -14.40 -2.54
N HIS A 103 2.20 -13.51 -3.40
CA HIS A 103 3.57 -13.01 -3.30
C HIS A 103 3.62 -11.52 -3.65
N VAL A 104 4.65 -10.84 -3.15
CA VAL A 104 4.91 -9.43 -3.48
C VAL A 104 5.52 -9.35 -4.88
N ILE A 105 4.86 -8.64 -5.79
CA ILE A 105 5.35 -8.42 -7.16
C ILE A 105 6.14 -7.11 -7.28
N HIS A 106 5.89 -6.15 -6.38
CA HIS A 106 6.59 -4.87 -6.39
C HIS A 106 6.66 -4.23 -5.01
N ASN A 107 7.80 -3.59 -4.72
CA ASN A 107 7.98 -2.75 -3.53
C ASN A 107 8.83 -1.54 -3.93
N ASN A 108 8.17 -0.39 -3.98
CA ASN A 108 8.79 0.90 -4.27
C ASN A 108 8.49 1.87 -3.14
N SER A 109 9.29 2.92 -3.07
CA SER A 109 9.00 4.09 -2.25
C SER A 109 9.23 5.34 -3.09
N PHE A 110 8.39 6.36 -2.90
CA PHE A 110 8.48 7.61 -3.65
C PHE A 110 8.12 8.81 -2.80
N LYS A 111 8.56 9.98 -3.27
CA LYS A 111 8.11 11.28 -2.78
C LYS A 111 7.51 12.10 -3.90
N THR A 112 6.50 12.90 -3.57
CA THR A 112 5.92 13.90 -4.46
C THR A 112 6.45 15.28 -4.05
N PRO A 113 7.01 16.09 -4.96
CA PRO A 113 7.38 17.47 -4.66
C PRO A 113 6.18 18.31 -4.21
N THR A 114 6.41 19.34 -3.40
CA THR A 114 5.33 20.24 -2.92
C THR A 114 4.57 20.88 -4.08
N GLY A 115 3.25 20.74 -4.10
CA GLY A 115 2.39 21.26 -5.17
C GLY A 115 2.30 20.36 -6.40
N HIS A 116 2.96 19.20 -6.36
CA HIS A 116 2.91 18.18 -7.41
C HIS A 116 2.35 16.87 -6.85
N GLY A 117 2.00 15.95 -7.74
CA GLY A 117 1.51 14.63 -7.38
C GLY A 117 0.85 13.94 -8.56
N ILE A 118 0.35 12.73 -8.31
CA ILE A 118 -0.48 12.02 -9.28
C ILE A 118 -1.89 12.61 -9.20
N ASP A 119 -2.29 13.29 -10.27
CA ASP A 119 -3.53 14.09 -10.39
C ASP A 119 -4.48 13.54 -11.48
N THR A 120 -4.14 12.38 -12.05
CA THR A 120 -4.93 11.71 -13.09
C THR A 120 -5.47 10.38 -12.60
N TRP A 121 -6.76 10.14 -12.85
CA TRP A 121 -7.40 8.85 -12.62
C TRP A 121 -6.73 7.76 -13.45
N HIS A 122 -6.36 6.66 -12.79
CA HIS A 122 -5.81 5.47 -13.41
C HIS A 122 -6.14 4.23 -12.56
N GLN A 123 -5.87 3.07 -13.13
CA GLN A 123 -5.81 1.77 -12.47
C GLN A 123 -4.45 1.17 -12.80
N ASP A 124 -3.91 0.34 -11.90
CA ASP A 124 -2.56 -0.20 -12.05
C ASP A 124 -2.44 -1.14 -13.26
N ASP A 125 -3.49 -1.95 -13.54
CA ASP A 125 -3.62 -2.74 -14.78
C ASP A 125 -4.93 -2.42 -15.52
N PRO A 126 -4.99 -2.66 -16.85
CA PRO A 126 -6.24 -2.57 -17.61
C PRO A 126 -7.37 -3.46 -17.02
N PRO A 127 -8.65 -3.14 -17.31
CA PRO A 127 -9.75 -3.95 -16.78
C PRO A 127 -9.68 -5.40 -17.28
N HIS A 128 -9.76 -6.35 -16.36
CA HIS A 128 -9.82 -7.78 -16.69
C HIS A 128 -11.24 -8.28 -16.99
N TYR A 129 -12.25 -7.48 -16.68
CA TYR A 129 -13.65 -7.80 -16.95
C TYR A 129 -14.33 -6.60 -17.60
N LEU A 130 -14.91 -6.80 -18.79
CA LEU A 130 -15.54 -5.75 -19.59
C LEU A 130 -17.02 -6.09 -19.83
N VAL A 131 -17.90 -5.20 -19.40
CA VAL A 131 -19.32 -5.24 -19.73
C VAL A 131 -19.51 -4.42 -21.01
N THR A 132 -19.70 -5.11 -22.14
CA THR A 132 -19.76 -4.47 -23.47
C THR A 132 -21.16 -4.03 -23.89
N ASN A 133 -22.20 -4.43 -23.15
CA ASN A 133 -23.59 -4.04 -23.36
C ASN A 133 -24.39 -4.23 -22.06
N GLY A 134 -25.34 -3.33 -21.79
CA GLY A 134 -26.24 -3.40 -20.63
C GLY A 134 -25.58 -2.93 -19.33
N GLU A 135 -26.26 -3.20 -18.22
CA GLU A 135 -25.79 -2.85 -16.88
C GLU A 135 -24.79 -3.90 -16.34
N PRO A 136 -23.84 -3.50 -15.47
CA PRO A 136 -23.00 -4.46 -14.78
C PRO A 136 -23.80 -5.52 -14.00
N PRO A 137 -23.40 -6.80 -14.03
CA PRO A 137 -24.12 -7.84 -13.29
C PRO A 137 -24.01 -7.61 -11.78
N THR A 138 -25.15 -7.70 -11.08
CA THR A 138 -25.22 -7.51 -9.62
C THR A 138 -24.93 -8.78 -8.81
N ASN A 139 -24.75 -9.91 -9.49
CA ASN A 139 -24.55 -11.24 -8.92
C ASN A 139 -23.16 -11.81 -9.19
N VAL A 140 -22.19 -10.98 -9.57
CA VAL A 140 -20.81 -11.38 -9.84
C VAL A 140 -19.90 -10.73 -8.80
N ARG A 141 -19.05 -11.56 -8.17
CA ARG A 141 -17.93 -11.11 -7.35
C ARG A 141 -16.64 -11.58 -8.01
N LEU A 142 -15.83 -10.63 -8.48
CA LEU A 142 -14.56 -10.94 -9.11
C LEU A 142 -13.50 -11.26 -8.04
N PRO A 143 -12.62 -12.24 -8.29
CA PRO A 143 -11.46 -12.46 -7.42
C PRO A 143 -10.51 -11.27 -7.50
N VAL A 144 -9.86 -10.95 -6.37
CA VAL A 144 -8.76 -9.98 -6.35
C VAL A 144 -7.49 -10.71 -6.78
N LEU A 145 -6.90 -10.29 -7.90
CA LEU A 145 -5.65 -10.90 -8.39
C LEU A 145 -4.40 -10.29 -7.74
N PHE A 146 -4.48 -9.00 -7.44
CA PHE A 146 -3.48 -8.24 -6.69
C PHE A 146 -4.16 -7.00 -6.09
N PHE A 147 -3.56 -6.45 -5.04
CA PHE A 147 -3.90 -5.13 -4.51
C PHE A 147 -2.62 -4.38 -4.16
N THR A 148 -2.73 -3.06 -4.07
CA THR A 148 -1.62 -2.19 -3.70
C THR A 148 -1.76 -1.76 -2.24
N ALA A 149 -0.79 -2.11 -1.40
CA ALA A 149 -0.70 -1.61 -0.03
C ALA A 149 0.10 -0.30 -0.02
N ASN A 150 -0.59 0.83 0.11
CA ASN A 150 0.03 2.15 0.21
C ASN A 150 0.28 2.54 1.67
N TYR A 151 1.56 2.64 2.05
CA TYR A 151 1.95 3.08 3.38
C TYR A 151 2.32 4.56 3.37
N TYR A 152 1.49 5.39 4.02
CA TYR A 152 1.79 6.81 4.16
C TYR A 152 2.86 7.02 5.23
N LEU A 153 4.03 7.49 4.80
CA LEU A 153 5.17 7.75 5.69
C LEU A 153 5.18 9.18 6.23
N THR A 154 4.32 10.05 5.72
CA THR A 154 4.12 11.43 6.17
C THR A 154 2.63 11.73 6.20
N ASP A 155 2.24 12.73 6.99
CA ASP A 155 0.85 13.17 7.03
C ASP A 155 0.38 13.63 5.64
N VAL A 156 -0.78 13.14 5.22
CA VAL A 156 -1.49 13.63 4.04
C VAL A 156 -2.60 14.52 4.52
N THR A 157 -2.42 15.82 4.33
CA THR A 157 -3.44 16.82 4.67
C THR A 157 -4.35 17.06 3.47
N GLU A 158 -5.53 17.64 3.73
CA GLU A 158 -6.35 18.17 2.66
C GLU A 158 -5.55 19.16 1.79
N PRO A 159 -5.80 19.21 0.47
CA PRO A 159 -5.27 20.25 -0.39
C PRO A 159 -5.67 21.62 0.17
N LYS A 160 -4.71 22.55 0.26
CA LYS A 160 -4.98 23.94 0.63
C LYS A 160 -5.53 24.73 -0.54
#